data_AF-A8ZYP1-F1
#
_entry.id   AF-A8ZYP1-F1
#
_cell.length_a   1.000
_cell.length_b   1.000
_cell.length_c   1.000
_cell.angle_alpha   90.00
_cell.angle_beta   90.00
_cell.angle_gamma   90.00
#
_symmetry.space_group_name_H-M   'P 1'
#
loop_
_entity.id
_entity.type
_entity.pdbx_description
1 polymer ?
#
loop_
_entity_poly.entity_id
_entity_poly.type
_entity_poly.pdbx_seq_one_letter_code
_entity_poly.pdbx_strand_id
1 'polypeptide(L)'
;MTGTTTPFPGYYMTISGQLLRQPKQFFEQFRDSGASPRQAGIFLVTSGLLFVAATILVLRPARPVPVASILFANAVGMALFAGLAGYIVMGMTLGRRVSLARLLSVYAFAFGVTLLFAWIPYSVWLIEPWKWWLVFTGLTLGCGFRTWEALLVMVLSVALIIGFFYSLMAVL
;
A
#
# COMPACT_ATOMS: atom_id res chain seq x y z
N MET A 1 -11.68 -0.15 -25.10
CA MET A 1 -10.62 0.85 -24.92
C MET A 1 -9.35 0.29 -25.54
N THR A 2 -8.83 1.00 -26.54
CA THR A 2 -7.68 0.64 -27.37
C THR A 2 -6.43 0.41 -26.53
N GLY A 3 -5.85 -0.79 -26.67
CA GLY A 3 -4.64 -1.20 -25.99
C GLY A 3 -3.42 -0.47 -26.53
N THR A 4 -3.13 0.70 -25.99
CA THR A 4 -1.78 1.25 -26.02
C THR A 4 -1.03 0.62 -24.85
N THR A 5 -0.12 -0.29 -25.15
CA THR A 5 0.87 -0.81 -24.21
C THR A 5 1.75 0.36 -23.79
N THR A 6 1.32 1.11 -22.77
CA THR A 6 2.17 2.13 -22.16
C THR A 6 3.46 1.45 -21.70
N PRO A 7 4.63 1.92 -22.15
CA PRO A 7 5.89 1.36 -21.69
C PRO A 7 5.95 1.48 -20.17
N PHE A 8 6.59 0.51 -19.51
CA PHE A 8 6.61 0.38 -18.06
C PHE A 8 6.84 1.70 -17.28
N PRO A 9 7.78 2.60 -17.68
CA PRO A 9 7.94 3.90 -17.04
C PRO A 9 6.69 4.80 -17.15
N GLY A 10 6.03 4.81 -18.31
CA GLY A 10 4.82 5.58 -18.55
C GLY A 10 3.64 5.10 -17.70
N TYR A 11 3.52 3.78 -17.50
CA TYR A 11 2.53 3.21 -16.59
C TYR A 11 2.75 3.68 -15.15
N TYR A 12 3.97 3.55 -14.63
CA TYR A 12 4.31 3.95 -13.25
C TYR A 12 4.07 5.45 -12.99
N MET A 13 4.53 6.32 -13.90
CA MET A 13 4.34 7.77 -13.79
C MET A 13 2.87 8.18 -13.87
N THR A 14 2.08 7.52 -14.72
CA THR A 14 0.65 7.82 -14.85
C THR A 14 -0.08 7.50 -13.56
N ILE A 15 0.19 6.33 -12.97
CA ILE A 15 -0.49 5.90 -11.73
C ILE A 15 -0.06 6.72 -10.54
N SER A 16 1.24 6.98 -10.37
CA SER A 16 1.70 7.85 -9.28
C SER A 16 1.10 9.25 -9.43
N GLY A 17 1.10 9.82 -10.65
CA GLY A 17 0.46 11.11 -10.93
C GLY A 17 -1.04 11.14 -10.64
N GLN A 18 -1.78 10.10 -11.03
CA GLN A 18 -3.21 9.98 -10.78
C GLN A 18 -3.54 9.79 -9.30
N LEU A 19 -2.81 8.91 -8.59
CA LEU A 19 -2.98 8.71 -7.14
C LEU A 19 -2.67 9.99 -6.34
N LEU A 20 -1.73 10.80 -6.81
CA LEU A 20 -1.37 12.06 -6.14
C LEU A 20 -2.37 13.18 -6.41
N ARG A 21 -2.89 13.28 -7.64
CA ARG A 21 -3.80 14.38 -8.03
C ARG A 21 -5.26 14.08 -7.74
N GLN A 22 -5.71 12.87 -8.06
CA GLN A 22 -7.12 12.47 -8.05
C GLN A 22 -7.30 11.04 -7.50
N PRO A 23 -6.90 10.78 -6.24
CA PRO A 23 -6.94 9.45 -5.63
C PRO A 23 -8.36 8.85 -5.62
N LYS A 24 -9.40 9.68 -5.41
CA LYS A 24 -10.79 9.22 -5.41
C LYS A 24 -11.20 8.65 -6.77
N GLN A 25 -10.97 9.41 -7.85
CA GLN A 25 -11.29 8.99 -9.22
C GLN A 25 -10.48 7.75 -9.62
N PHE A 26 -9.21 7.67 -9.20
CA PHE A 26 -8.40 6.47 -9.41
C PHE A 26 -9.04 5.22 -8.79
N PHE A 27 -9.49 5.30 -7.54
CA PHE A 27 -10.13 4.16 -6.87
C PHE A 27 -11.52 3.82 -7.42
N GLU A 28 -12.29 4.81 -7.88
CA GLU A 28 -13.55 4.57 -8.61
C GLU A 28 -13.30 3.85 -9.93
N GLN A 29 -12.36 4.34 -10.74
CA GLN A 29 -11.99 3.70 -12.00
C GLN A 29 -11.43 2.29 -11.79
N PHE A 30 -10.67 2.08 -10.72
CA PHE A 30 -10.16 0.78 -10.30
C PHE A 30 -11.29 -0.21 -9.95
N ARG A 31 -12.36 0.26 -9.30
CA ARG A 31 -13.53 -0.58 -9.00
C ARG A 31 -14.19 -1.06 -10.29
N ASP A 32 -14.39 -0.15 -11.24
CA ASP A 32 -15.17 -0.40 -12.45
C ASP A 32 -14.36 -1.18 -13.51
N SER A 33 -13.05 -0.92 -13.62
CA SER A 33 -12.16 -1.57 -14.60
C SER A 33 -11.64 -2.94 -14.15
N GLY A 34 -11.77 -3.24 -12.85
CA GLY A 34 -11.21 -4.43 -12.24
C GLY A 34 -9.75 -4.27 -11.81
N ALA A 35 -9.44 -4.77 -10.61
CA ALA A 35 -8.10 -4.73 -10.05
C ALA A 35 -7.17 -5.67 -10.82
N SER A 36 -6.08 -5.17 -11.39
CA SER A 36 -4.96 -6.02 -11.83
C SER A 36 -3.96 -6.18 -10.68
N PRO A 37 -4.03 -7.27 -9.88
CA PRO A 37 -3.14 -7.47 -8.73
C PRO A 37 -1.67 -7.53 -9.14
N ARG A 38 -1.40 -8.04 -10.35
CA ARG A 38 -0.06 -8.06 -10.93
C ARG A 38 0.49 -6.64 -11.06
N GLN A 39 -0.29 -5.71 -11.59
CA GLN A 39 0.21 -4.36 -11.80
C GLN A 39 0.37 -3.59 -10.48
N ALA A 40 -0.55 -3.79 -9.53
CA ALA A 40 -0.41 -3.21 -8.19
C ALA A 40 0.85 -3.72 -7.47
N GLY A 41 1.14 -5.02 -7.59
CA GLY A 41 2.36 -5.64 -7.07
C GLY A 41 3.63 -5.07 -7.72
N ILE A 42 3.64 -4.93 -9.05
CA ILE A 42 4.77 -4.31 -9.76
C ILE A 42 4.95 -2.86 -9.30
N PHE A 43 3.87 -2.08 -9.18
CA PHE A 43 3.93 -0.71 -8.69
C PHE A 43 4.55 -0.62 -7.28
N LEU A 44 4.11 -1.47 -6.35
CA LEU A 44 4.65 -1.54 -5.00
C LEU A 44 6.15 -1.90 -4.99
N VAL A 45 6.54 -2.91 -5.75
CA VAL A 45 7.96 -3.33 -5.85
C VAL A 45 8.81 -2.19 -6.40
N THR A 46 8.37 -1.54 -7.47
CA THR A 46 9.10 -0.41 -8.07
C THR A 46 9.19 0.77 -7.11
N SER A 47 8.10 1.14 -6.43
CA SER A 47 8.13 2.15 -5.39
C SER A 47 9.07 1.79 -4.23
N GLY A 48 9.09 0.52 -3.82
CA GLY A 48 9.99 0.01 -2.79
C GLY A 48 11.46 0.12 -3.20
N LEU A 49 11.79 -0.22 -4.45
CA LEU A 49 13.14 -0.07 -4.98
C LEU A 49 13.57 1.41 -5.05
N LEU A 50 12.68 2.30 -5.50
CA LEU A 50 12.96 3.75 -5.53
C LEU A 50 13.16 4.32 -4.12
N PHE A 51 12.31 3.92 -3.17
CA PHE A 51 12.45 4.28 -1.76
C PHE A 51 13.82 3.87 -1.22
N VAL A 52 14.20 2.60 -1.40
CA VAL A 52 15.48 2.07 -0.92
C VAL A 52 16.67 2.80 -1.57
N ALA A 53 16.61 3.03 -2.88
CA ALA A 53 17.64 3.75 -3.60
C ALA A 53 17.80 5.19 -3.05
N ALA A 54 16.69 5.92 -2.91
CA ALA A 54 16.71 7.28 -2.36
C ALA A 54 17.23 7.30 -0.91
N THR A 55 16.78 6.39 -0.07
CA THR A 55 17.20 6.30 1.33
C THR A 55 18.69 6.00 1.47
N ILE A 56 19.26 5.11 0.66
CA ILE A 56 20.70 4.79 0.69
C ILE A 56 21.54 5.96 0.18
N LEU A 57 21.06 6.67 -0.85
CA LEU A 57 21.74 7.86 -1.36
C LEU A 57 21.82 8.97 -0.30
N VAL A 58 20.77 9.14 0.50
CA VAL A 58 20.72 10.15 1.57
C VAL A 58 21.50 9.72 2.83
N LEU A 59 21.26 8.51 3.35
CA LEU A 59 21.85 8.06 4.62
C LEU A 59 23.29 7.59 4.49
N ARG A 60 23.74 7.18 3.29
CA ARG A 60 25.09 6.67 2.99
C ARG A 60 25.61 5.68 4.05
N PRO A 61 24.87 4.59 4.34
CA PRO A 61 25.24 3.64 5.40
C PRO A 61 26.54 2.90 5.08
N ALA A 62 27.32 2.58 6.12
CA ALA A 62 28.58 1.83 5.97
C ALA A 62 28.42 0.44 5.33
N ARG A 63 27.24 -0.18 5.51
CA ARG A 63 26.88 -1.48 4.91
C ARG A 63 25.60 -1.33 4.09
N PRO A 64 25.68 -0.86 2.83
CA PRO A 64 24.50 -0.50 2.05
C PRO A 64 23.64 -1.69 1.66
N VAL A 65 24.24 -2.85 1.33
CA VAL A 65 23.49 -4.02 0.86
C VAL A 65 22.57 -4.61 1.94
N PRO A 66 23.03 -4.91 3.17
CA PRO A 66 22.13 -5.40 4.22
C PRO A 66 21.02 -4.41 4.56
N VAL A 67 21.35 -3.12 4.64
CA VAL A 67 20.37 -2.05 4.91
C VAL A 67 19.33 -1.97 3.78
N ALA A 68 19.75 -2.08 2.52
CA ALA A 68 18.86 -2.12 1.37
C ALA A 68 17.83 -3.24 1.47
N SER A 69 18.31 -4.45 1.77
CA SER A 69 17.47 -5.65 1.86
C SER A 69 16.44 -5.52 2.98
N ILE A 70 16.85 -5.03 4.15
CA ILE A 70 15.95 -4.81 5.29
C ILE A 70 14.89 -3.76 4.96
N LEU A 71 15.29 -2.62 4.41
CA LEU A 71 14.36 -1.55 4.02
C LEU A 71 13.36 -2.01 2.96
N PHE A 72 13.84 -2.73 1.95
CA PHE A 72 12.99 -3.27 0.89
C PHE A 72 11.98 -4.29 1.43
N ALA A 73 12.47 -5.27 2.21
CA ALA A 73 11.64 -6.30 2.81
C ALA A 73 10.59 -5.70 3.75
N ASN A 74 10.95 -4.67 4.51
CA ASN A 74 10.02 -3.95 5.36
C ASN A 74 8.96 -3.20 4.54
N ALA A 75 9.37 -2.45 3.51
CA ALA A 75 8.46 -1.66 2.68
C ALA A 75 7.40 -2.53 1.97
N VAL A 76 7.84 -3.60 1.30
CA VAL A 76 6.94 -4.51 0.57
C VAL A 76 6.20 -5.43 1.54
N GLY A 77 6.91 -5.98 2.53
CA GLY A 77 6.36 -6.90 3.52
C GLY A 77 5.24 -6.27 4.33
N MET A 78 5.41 -5.03 4.80
CA MET A 78 4.36 -4.33 5.54
C MET A 78 3.11 -4.07 4.71
N ALA A 79 3.25 -3.72 3.43
CA ALA A 79 2.10 -3.52 2.55
C ALA A 79 1.30 -4.82 2.34
N LEU A 80 2.01 -5.94 2.12
CA LEU A 80 1.39 -7.26 1.98
C LEU A 80 0.76 -7.74 3.28
N PHE A 81 1.46 -7.56 4.40
CA PHE A 81 0.99 -7.95 5.73
C PHE A 81 -0.26 -7.16 6.13
N ALA A 82 -0.27 -5.83 5.88
CA ALA A 82 -1.43 -4.99 6.15
C ALA A 82 -2.63 -5.37 5.28
N GLY A 83 -2.43 -5.67 4.00
CA GLY A 83 -3.50 -6.14 3.14
C GLY A 83 -4.03 -7.53 3.53
N LEU A 84 -3.16 -8.44 3.98
CA LEU A 84 -3.58 -9.75 4.48
C LEU A 84 -4.37 -9.63 5.79
N ALA A 85 -3.88 -8.83 6.74
CA ALA A 85 -4.61 -8.51 7.97
C ALA A 85 -5.99 -7.91 7.65
N GLY A 86 -6.05 -6.94 6.73
CA GLY A 86 -7.29 -6.37 6.19
C GLY A 86 -8.26 -7.41 5.65
N TYR A 87 -7.75 -8.39 4.91
CA TYR A 87 -8.57 -9.46 4.35
C TYR A 87 -9.11 -10.42 5.42
N ILE A 88 -8.28 -10.79 6.40
CA ILE A 88 -8.68 -11.64 7.53
C ILE A 88 -9.78 -10.94 8.34
N VAL A 89 -9.55 -9.67 8.71
CA VAL A 89 -10.51 -8.86 9.46
C VAL A 89 -11.83 -8.71 8.69
N MET A 90 -11.77 -8.41 7.39
CA MET A 90 -12.97 -8.37 6.54
C MET A 90 -13.71 -9.72 6.58
N GLY A 91 -13.00 -10.84 6.46
CA GLY A 91 -13.59 -12.18 6.53
C GLY A 91 -14.29 -12.47 7.86
N MET A 92 -13.71 -12.01 8.97
CA MET A 92 -14.26 -12.20 10.33
C MET A 92 -15.47 -11.30 10.62
N THR A 93 -15.53 -10.11 10.03
CA THR A 93 -16.50 -9.06 10.42
C THR A 93 -17.62 -8.86 9.42
N LEU A 94 -17.30 -8.89 8.12
CA LEU A 94 -18.22 -8.56 7.02
C LEU A 94 -18.47 -9.75 6.08
N GLY A 95 -17.76 -10.87 6.29
CA GLY A 95 -17.70 -11.99 5.35
C GLY A 95 -16.80 -11.71 4.14
N ARG A 96 -16.64 -12.72 3.26
CA ARG A 96 -15.81 -12.61 2.05
C ARG A 96 -16.51 -11.84 0.93
N ARG A 97 -16.67 -10.52 1.10
CA ARG A 97 -17.33 -9.65 0.10
C ARG A 97 -16.45 -9.32 -1.10
N VAL A 98 -15.13 -9.24 -0.89
CA VAL A 98 -14.16 -8.83 -1.90
C VAL A 98 -13.04 -9.86 -1.98
N SER A 99 -12.41 -10.01 -3.14
CA SER A 99 -11.27 -10.92 -3.31
C SER A 99 -10.01 -10.39 -2.64
N LEU A 100 -9.15 -11.29 -2.16
CA LEU A 100 -7.84 -10.94 -1.58
C LEU A 100 -7.01 -10.09 -2.56
N ALA A 101 -7.04 -10.44 -3.85
CA ALA A 101 -6.34 -9.71 -4.90
C ALA A 101 -6.75 -8.23 -4.98
N ARG A 102 -8.06 -7.93 -4.89
CA ARG A 102 -8.55 -6.55 -4.94
C ARG A 102 -8.14 -5.77 -3.69
N LEU A 103 -8.26 -6.38 -2.52
CA LEU A 103 -7.90 -5.74 -1.26
C LEU A 103 -6.38 -5.51 -1.19
N LEU A 104 -5.56 -6.50 -1.53
CA LEU A 104 -4.09 -6.33 -1.64
C LEU A 104 -3.70 -5.23 -2.63
N SER A 105 -4.42 -5.09 -3.75
CA SER A 105 -4.11 -4.03 -4.72
C SER A 105 -4.31 -2.63 -4.13
N VAL A 106 -5.37 -2.42 -3.33
CA VAL A 106 -5.61 -1.16 -2.62
C VAL A 106 -4.43 -0.83 -1.70
N TYR A 107 -4.00 -1.79 -0.88
CA TYR A 107 -2.87 -1.61 0.02
C TYR A 107 -1.56 -1.39 -0.76
N ALA A 108 -1.32 -2.13 -1.84
CA ALA A 108 -0.14 -1.98 -2.68
C ALA A 108 -0.05 -0.59 -3.33
N PHE A 109 -1.16 -0.05 -3.83
CA PHE A 109 -1.18 1.32 -4.38
C PHE A 109 -1.01 2.37 -3.29
N ALA A 110 -1.74 2.26 -2.16
CA ALA A 110 -1.65 3.22 -1.06
C ALA A 110 -0.24 3.26 -0.45
N PHE A 111 0.35 2.10 -0.15
CA PHE A 111 1.71 2.02 0.39
C PHE A 111 2.74 2.44 -0.69
N GLY A 112 2.56 1.96 -1.93
CA GLY A 112 3.47 2.27 -3.03
C GLY A 112 3.58 3.76 -3.32
N VAL A 113 2.48 4.52 -3.33
CA VAL A 113 2.55 5.97 -3.58
C VAL A 113 3.17 6.72 -2.40
N THR A 114 2.97 6.23 -1.17
CA THR A 114 3.57 6.85 0.02
C THR A 114 5.07 6.61 0.15
N LEU A 115 5.57 5.46 -0.34
CA LEU A 115 7.00 5.15 -0.37
C LEU A 115 7.82 6.15 -1.21
N LEU A 116 7.19 6.81 -2.19
CA LEU A 116 7.83 7.87 -2.98
C LEU A 116 8.31 9.06 -2.15
N PHE A 117 7.68 9.29 -0.99
CA PHE A 117 7.98 10.41 -0.10
C PHE A 117 8.62 9.94 1.21
N ALA A 118 8.53 8.65 1.54
CA ALA A 118 8.93 8.10 2.84
C ALA A 118 10.43 8.24 3.15
N TRP A 119 11.27 8.50 2.14
CA TRP A 119 12.70 8.74 2.31
C TRP A 119 13.03 10.17 2.80
N ILE A 120 12.07 11.11 2.74
CA ILE A 120 12.25 12.50 3.16
C ILE A 120 12.23 12.58 4.69
N PRO A 121 13.25 13.17 5.35
CA PRO A 121 13.23 13.37 6.81
C PRO A 121 11.98 14.13 7.26
N TYR A 122 11.42 13.77 8.43
CA TYR A 122 10.21 14.37 9.03
C TYR A 122 8.90 14.23 8.24
N SER A 123 8.92 13.65 7.03
CA SER A 123 7.72 13.46 6.20
C SER A 123 6.72 12.46 6.79
N VAL A 124 7.14 11.63 7.74
CA VAL A 124 6.32 10.61 8.42
C VAL A 124 5.02 11.21 8.98
N TRP A 125 5.08 12.40 9.57
CA TRP A 125 3.90 13.08 10.13
C TRP A 125 2.82 13.40 9.09
N LEU A 126 3.21 13.62 7.84
CA LEU A 126 2.27 13.88 6.73
C LEU A 126 1.88 12.58 6.03
N ILE A 127 2.87 11.71 5.78
CA ILE A 127 2.70 10.51 4.98
C ILE A 127 1.84 9.47 5.69
N GLU A 128 2.01 9.29 7.01
CA GLU A 128 1.25 8.30 7.76
C GLU A 128 -0.26 8.59 7.71
N PRO A 129 -0.76 9.80 8.09
CA PRO A 129 -2.18 10.13 7.93
C PRO A 129 -2.66 10.01 6.49
N TRP A 130 -1.87 10.45 5.51
CA TRP A 130 -2.21 10.37 4.10
C TRP A 130 -2.35 8.92 3.61
N LYS A 131 -1.46 8.03 4.04
CA LYS A 131 -1.49 6.59 3.74
C LYS A 131 -2.81 5.98 4.21
N TRP A 132 -3.19 6.22 5.45
CA TRP A 132 -4.43 5.69 6.01
C TRP A 132 -5.66 6.28 5.33
N TRP A 133 -5.63 7.56 4.98
CA TRP A 133 -6.68 8.17 4.17
C TRP A 133 -6.80 7.54 2.77
N LEU A 134 -5.69 7.21 2.11
CA LEU A 134 -5.69 6.49 0.82
C LEU A 134 -6.24 5.08 0.96
N VAL A 135 -5.84 4.33 1.99
CA VAL A 135 -6.40 2.99 2.26
C VAL A 135 -7.90 3.10 2.49
N PHE A 136 -8.36 4.08 3.28
CA PHE A 136 -9.78 4.29 3.57
C PHE A 136 -10.57 4.60 2.29
N THR A 137 -10.02 5.48 1.45
CA THR A 137 -10.60 5.84 0.16
C THR A 137 -10.63 4.63 -0.78
N GLY A 138 -9.58 3.81 -0.81
CA GLY A 138 -9.54 2.60 -1.63
C GLY A 138 -10.46 1.49 -1.14
N LEU A 139 -10.71 1.39 0.17
CA LEU A 139 -11.70 0.46 0.73
C LEU A 139 -13.14 0.89 0.41
N THR A 140 -13.43 2.19 0.52
CA THR A 140 -14.77 2.71 0.25
C THR A 140 -15.07 2.77 -1.26
N LEU A 141 -14.22 3.44 -2.04
CA LEU A 141 -14.45 3.65 -3.47
C LEU A 141 -13.97 2.47 -4.33
N GLY A 142 -12.84 1.85 -3.98
CA GLY A 142 -12.27 0.74 -4.75
C GLY A 142 -12.86 -0.63 -4.43
N CYS A 143 -13.19 -0.88 -3.15
CA CYS A 143 -13.78 -2.14 -2.70
C CYS A 143 -15.30 -2.07 -2.49
N GLY A 144 -15.89 -0.87 -2.50
CA GLY A 144 -17.34 -0.69 -2.35
C GLY A 144 -17.86 -0.83 -0.91
N PHE A 145 -17.00 -0.73 0.10
CA PHE A 145 -17.42 -0.79 1.49
C PHE A 145 -18.14 0.50 1.92
N ARG A 146 -19.10 0.36 2.85
CA ARG A 146 -19.65 1.53 3.53
C ARG A 146 -18.56 2.19 4.39
N THR A 147 -18.65 3.49 4.61
CA THR A 147 -17.71 4.27 5.45
C THR A 147 -17.43 3.58 6.79
N TRP A 148 -18.46 3.11 7.48
CA TRP A 148 -18.31 2.41 8.77
C TRP A 148 -17.62 1.05 8.64
N GLU A 149 -17.95 0.28 7.59
CA GLU A 149 -17.33 -1.03 7.31
C GLU A 149 -15.83 -0.87 7.01
N ALA A 150 -15.47 0.14 6.22
CA ALA A 150 -14.08 0.47 5.90
C ALA A 150 -13.28 0.92 7.14
N LEU A 151 -13.88 1.77 7.99
CA LEU A 151 -13.27 2.18 9.26
C LEU A 151 -13.05 0.98 10.19
N LEU A 152 -14.06 0.13 10.32
CA LEU A 152 -13.99 -1.06 11.17
C LEU A 152 -12.87 -1.99 10.71
N VAL A 153 -12.80 -2.30 9.40
CA VAL A 153 -11.74 -3.16 8.85
C VAL A 153 -10.38 -2.52 9.09
N MET A 154 -10.23 -1.22 8.86
CA MET A 154 -8.96 -0.52 9.05
C MET A 154 -8.49 -0.56 10.51
N VAL A 155 -9.34 -0.14 11.46
CA VAL A 155 -8.98 -0.06 12.88
C VAL A 155 -8.65 -1.44 13.44
N LEU A 156 -9.47 -2.46 13.15
CA LEU A 156 -9.20 -3.81 13.61
C LEU A 156 -7.95 -4.41 12.97
N SER A 157 -7.66 -4.08 11.70
CA SER A 157 -6.43 -4.53 11.06
C SER A 157 -5.20 -3.93 11.71
N VAL A 158 -5.23 -2.63 12.03
CA VAL A 158 -4.14 -1.96 12.75
C VAL A 158 -3.98 -2.57 14.14
N ALA A 159 -5.06 -2.81 14.87
CA ALA A 159 -5.02 -3.45 16.18
C ALA A 159 -4.45 -4.88 16.10
N LEU A 160 -4.84 -5.67 15.10
CA LEU A 160 -4.31 -7.01 14.87
C LEU A 160 -2.80 -6.97 14.57
N ILE A 161 -2.36 -6.05 13.72
CA ILE A 161 -0.93 -5.88 13.39
C ILE A 161 -0.13 -5.49 14.64
N ILE A 162 -0.62 -4.52 15.42
CA ILE A 162 0.03 -4.10 16.68
C ILE A 162 0.10 -5.26 17.67
N GLY A 163 -1.01 -5.98 17.88
CA GLY A 163 -1.05 -7.13 18.78
C GLY A 163 -0.10 -8.25 18.34
N PHE A 164 0.00 -8.50 17.03
CA PHE A 164 0.92 -9.48 16.47
C PHE A 164 2.39 -9.13 16.74
N PHE A 165 2.80 -7.89 16.44
CA PHE A 165 4.17 -7.45 16.68
C PHE A 165 4.50 -7.35 18.18
N TYR A 166 3.55 -6.96 19.01
CA TYR A 166 3.71 -6.96 20.46
C TYR A 166 3.91 -8.38 21.00
N SER A 167 3.12 -9.35 20.53
CA SER A 167 3.28 -10.75 20.91
C SER A 167 4.60 -11.34 20.43
N LEU A 168 5.05 -10.99 19.21
CA LEU A 168 6.36 -11.39 18.71
C LEU A 168 7.50 -10.87 19.58
N MET A 169 7.44 -9.60 19.99
CA MET A 169 8.43 -9.02 20.89
C MET A 169 8.39 -9.61 22.30
N ALA A 170 7.24 -10.11 22.76
CA ALA A 170 7.15 -10.76 24.06
C ALA A 170 7.73 -12.19 24.08
N VAL A 171 7.83 -12.83 22.90
CA VAL A 171 8.29 -14.22 22.76
C VAL A 171 9.76 -14.33 22.33
N LEU A 172 10.28 -13.32 21.63
CA LEU A 172 11.69 -13.20 21.21
C LEU A 172 12.55 -12.57 22.30
#